data_AF-A0A6L4YJR8-F1
#
_entry.id   AF-A0A6L4YJR8-F1
#
_cell.length_a   1.000
_cell.length_b   1.000
_cell.length_c   1.000
_cell.angle_alpha   90.00
_cell.angle_beta   90.00
_cell.angle_gamma   90.00
#
_symmetry.space_group_name_H-M   'P 1'
#
loop_
_entity.id
_entity.type
_entity.pdbx_description
1 polymer ?
#
loop_
_entity_poly.entity_id
_entity_poly.type
_entity_poly.pdbx_seq_one_letter_code
_entity_poly.pdbx_strand_id
1 'polypeptide(L)'
;MSRNDILREMGLGPVWKLRAAPAAMPVEQAMMASTVAAEPLPETAPAIPVVPVSPAPSAGMDWDELAATVAACRQCRLGETRKQAVLGVGDRNADWLFVGEGPGAEEDERGEPFVGQAGKLLDNMLAAIGLKRGEDVYIANAVKCRPPENRTPAPEEAAACKPYLERQIELIQPKLIVALGRPAAQTLLQAEVKIAAARGKLHDYRGIPLIVTYHPAYLLRTLPDKARAWEDLCFMRRTMQERKGD
;
A
#
# COMPACT_ATOMS: atom_id res chain seq x y z
N MET A 1 -1.93 -40.54 16.23
CA MET A 1 -2.54 -40.38 14.89
C MET A 1 -1.58 -39.60 14.01
N SER A 2 -1.28 -40.10 12.82
CA SER A 2 -0.46 -39.39 11.85
C SER A 2 -1.27 -38.27 11.18
N ARG A 3 -0.59 -37.28 10.60
CA ARG A 3 -1.22 -36.23 9.79
C ARG A 3 -2.10 -36.80 8.67
N ASN A 4 -1.72 -37.95 8.10
CA ASN A 4 -2.50 -38.58 7.04
C ASN A 4 -3.79 -39.23 7.57
N ASP A 5 -3.82 -39.66 8.82
CA ASP A 5 -5.01 -40.25 9.45
C ASP A 5 -6.06 -39.17 9.70
N ILE A 6 -5.63 -38.02 10.20
CA ILE A 6 -6.50 -36.84 10.42
C ILE A 6 -7.12 -36.37 9.10
N LEU A 7 -6.33 -36.27 8.02
CA LEU A 7 -6.82 -35.82 6.72
C LEU A 7 -7.81 -36.79 6.07
N ARG A 8 -7.71 -38.10 6.36
CA ARG A 8 -8.68 -39.10 5.93
C ARG A 8 -9.99 -39.00 6.71
N GLU A 9 -9.92 -38.86 8.03
CA GLU A 9 -11.12 -38.71 8.87
C GLU A 9 -11.92 -37.46 8.53
N MET A 10 -11.23 -36.39 8.12
CA MET A 10 -11.87 -35.15 7.66
C MET A 10 -12.47 -35.22 6.25
N GLY A 11 -12.41 -36.37 5.56
CA GLY A 11 -12.96 -36.52 4.20
C GLY A 11 -12.20 -35.80 3.10
N LEU A 12 -10.98 -35.32 3.37
CA LEU A 12 -10.16 -34.53 2.44
C LEU A 12 -9.24 -35.41 1.57
N GLY A 13 -9.71 -36.60 1.23
CA GLY A 13 -8.98 -37.59 0.43
C GLY A 13 -9.45 -37.67 -1.04
N PRO A 14 -8.55 -37.98 -1.98
CA PRO A 14 -7.13 -38.31 -1.78
C PRO A 14 -6.23 -37.07 -1.66
N VAL A 15 -5.20 -37.16 -0.82
CA VAL A 15 -4.15 -36.14 -0.70
C VAL A 15 -3.26 -36.21 -1.93
N TRP A 16 -3.39 -35.21 -2.81
CA TRP A 16 -2.57 -35.09 -4.02
C TRP A 16 -1.09 -34.92 -3.65
N LYS A 17 -0.24 -35.78 -4.23
CA LYS A 17 1.22 -35.65 -4.15
C LYS A 17 1.77 -35.28 -5.52
N LEU A 18 2.78 -34.40 -5.52
CA LEU A 18 3.53 -34.10 -6.74
C LEU A 18 4.18 -35.39 -7.26
N ARG A 19 4.09 -35.64 -8.58
CA ARG A 19 4.87 -36.72 -9.20
C ARG A 19 6.35 -36.33 -9.17
N ALA A 20 7.22 -37.31 -8.93
CA ALA A 20 8.65 -37.09 -8.97
C ALA A 20 9.07 -36.56 -10.36
N ALA A 21 9.93 -35.55 -10.37
CA ALA A 21 10.48 -35.01 -11.59
C ALA A 21 11.37 -36.07 -12.28
N PRO A 22 11.31 -36.21 -13.62
CA PRO A 22 12.24 -37.06 -14.34
C PRO A 22 13.68 -36.55 -14.19
N ALA A 23 14.63 -37.48 -14.12
CA ALA A 23 16.06 -37.21 -14.01
C ALA A 23 16.57 -36.37 -15.18
N ALA A 24 17.39 -35.36 -14.87
CA ALA A 24 18.01 -34.47 -15.84
C ALA A 24 18.97 -35.23 -16.78
N MET A 25 18.84 -35.00 -18.08
CA MET A 25 19.86 -35.38 -19.07
C MET A 25 20.94 -34.28 -19.16
N PRO A 26 22.21 -34.64 -19.48
CA PRO A 26 23.27 -33.67 -19.63
C PRO A 26 23.11 -32.92 -20.96
N VAL A 27 23.18 -31.59 -20.92
CA VAL A 27 23.27 -30.76 -22.13
C VAL A 27 24.73 -30.39 -22.31
N GLU A 28 25.31 -30.92 -23.39
CA GLU A 28 26.68 -30.73 -23.84
C GLU A 28 26.87 -29.35 -24.48
N GLN A 29 28.08 -28.81 -24.35
CA GLN A 29 28.50 -27.48 -24.77
C GLN A 29 28.45 -27.30 -26.31
N ALA A 30 28.06 -26.09 -26.74
CA ALA A 30 28.47 -25.54 -28.02
C ALA A 30 28.78 -24.04 -27.87
N MET A 31 30.06 -23.72 -27.86
CA MET A 31 30.58 -22.37 -28.11
C MET A 31 30.46 -22.08 -29.60
N MET A 32 29.82 -20.96 -29.96
CA MET A 32 30.18 -20.21 -31.18
C MET A 32 30.11 -18.72 -30.89
N ALA A 33 31.26 -18.07 -31.06
CA ALA A 33 31.42 -16.63 -30.99
C ALA A 33 30.78 -15.99 -32.23
N SER A 34 29.92 -15.01 -32.01
CA SER A 34 29.44 -14.10 -33.05
C SER A 34 29.81 -12.69 -32.64
N THR A 35 30.82 -12.14 -33.31
CA THR A 35 31.22 -10.73 -33.24
C THR A 35 30.34 -9.94 -34.18
N VAL A 36 29.46 -9.08 -33.65
CA VAL A 36 28.76 -8.06 -34.44
C VAL A 36 29.27 -6.69 -33.97
N ALA A 37 29.80 -5.94 -34.93
CA ALA A 37 30.38 -4.62 -34.73
C ALA A 37 29.33 -3.61 -34.27
N ALA A 38 29.73 -2.74 -33.33
CA ALA A 38 28.93 -1.63 -32.86
C ALA A 38 28.97 -0.48 -33.88
N GLU A 39 27.81 -0.14 -34.45
CA GLU A 39 27.60 1.14 -35.14
C GLU A 39 27.15 2.21 -34.13
N PRO A 40 27.63 3.46 -34.26
CA PRO A 40 27.32 4.54 -33.34
C PRO A 40 25.89 5.06 -33.51
N LEU A 41 25.23 5.31 -32.38
CA LEU A 41 23.88 5.88 -32.28
C LEU A 41 23.85 7.33 -32.80
N PRO A 42 22.86 7.73 -33.60
CA PRO A 42 22.63 9.13 -33.91
C PRO A 42 22.03 9.85 -32.70
N GLU A 43 22.76 10.86 -32.26
CA GLU A 43 22.41 11.84 -31.24
C GLU A 43 21.46 12.87 -31.87
N THR A 44 20.16 12.82 -31.52
CA THR A 44 19.26 13.98 -31.37
C THR A 44 17.86 13.47 -31.02
N ALA A 45 17.53 13.48 -29.72
CA ALA A 45 16.14 13.39 -29.29
C ALA A 45 15.50 14.79 -29.43
N PRO A 46 14.34 14.94 -30.12
CA PRO A 46 13.63 16.20 -30.13
C PRO A 46 13.13 16.51 -28.71
N ALA A 47 13.31 17.76 -28.29
CA ALA A 47 12.85 18.25 -27.00
C ALA A 47 11.34 18.02 -26.85
N ILE A 48 10.98 17.19 -25.88
CA ILE A 48 9.58 16.99 -25.47
C ILE A 48 9.07 18.34 -24.97
N PRO A 49 7.90 18.83 -25.44
CA PRO A 49 7.34 20.07 -24.95
C PRO A 49 7.07 19.95 -23.44
N VAL A 50 7.69 20.86 -22.67
CA VAL A 50 7.51 20.98 -21.22
C VAL A 50 6.07 21.43 -20.98
N VAL A 51 5.20 20.46 -20.69
CA VAL A 51 3.81 20.70 -20.24
C VAL A 51 3.90 21.43 -18.88
N PRO A 52 3.11 22.49 -18.64
CA PRO A 52 3.19 23.25 -17.40
C PRO A 52 2.97 22.32 -16.19
N VAL A 53 3.98 22.29 -15.33
CA VAL A 53 4.07 21.49 -14.11
C VAL A 53 3.01 21.99 -13.13
N SER A 54 1.93 21.23 -12.88
CA SER A 54 1.00 21.52 -11.78
C SER A 54 1.78 21.60 -10.46
N PRO A 55 1.74 22.70 -9.70
CA PRO A 55 2.57 22.85 -8.52
C PRO A 55 2.26 21.77 -7.47
N ALA A 56 3.29 21.38 -6.72
CA ALA A 56 3.11 20.61 -5.48
C ALA A 56 2.14 21.35 -4.54
N PRO A 57 1.40 20.63 -3.68
CA PRO A 57 0.41 21.24 -2.80
C PRO A 57 1.06 22.29 -1.88
N SER A 58 0.43 23.46 -1.79
CA SER A 58 0.86 24.56 -0.91
C SER A 58 0.16 24.51 0.45
N ALA A 59 0.77 25.08 1.49
CA ALA A 59 0.26 25.06 2.87
C ALA A 59 -1.14 25.69 3.09
N GLY A 60 -1.65 26.48 2.13
CA GLY A 60 -3.00 27.06 2.16
C GLY A 60 -4.08 26.25 1.44
N MET A 61 -3.71 25.14 0.79
CA MET A 61 -4.59 24.44 -0.16
C MET A 61 -5.79 23.76 0.53
N ASP A 62 -7.02 24.10 0.17
CA ASP A 62 -8.19 23.43 0.75
C ASP A 62 -8.44 22.03 0.16
N TRP A 63 -9.52 21.36 0.58
CA TRP A 63 -9.85 20.02 0.11
C TRP A 63 -10.18 19.95 -1.39
N ASP A 64 -10.83 20.97 -1.92
CA ASP A 64 -11.30 20.98 -3.30
C ASP A 64 -10.14 21.28 -4.24
N GLU A 65 -9.26 22.21 -3.86
CA GLU A 65 -7.99 22.47 -4.52
C GLU A 65 -7.06 21.25 -4.47
N LEU A 66 -6.98 20.55 -3.33
CA LEU A 66 -6.20 19.33 -3.20
C LEU A 66 -6.71 18.21 -4.11
N ALA A 67 -8.03 18.02 -4.15
CA ALA A 67 -8.66 17.02 -5.02
C ALA A 67 -8.38 17.33 -6.50
N ALA A 68 -8.56 18.58 -6.92
CA ALA A 68 -8.27 19.03 -8.28
C ALA A 68 -6.79 18.83 -8.64
N THR A 69 -5.88 19.20 -7.74
CA THR A 69 -4.43 19.06 -7.95
C THR A 69 -4.02 17.59 -8.09
N VAL A 70 -4.52 16.71 -7.21
CA VAL A 70 -4.24 15.27 -7.30
C VAL A 70 -4.79 14.67 -8.60
N ALA A 71 -6.01 15.04 -9.00
CA ALA A 71 -6.62 14.58 -10.24
C ALA A 71 -5.81 14.97 -11.49
N ALA A 72 -5.23 16.17 -11.50
CA ALA A 72 -4.40 16.67 -12.59
C ALA A 72 -2.91 16.26 -12.51
N CYS A 73 -2.42 15.83 -11.34
CA CYS A 73 -1.00 15.63 -11.06
C CYS A 73 -0.27 14.73 -12.08
N ARG A 74 0.90 15.19 -12.55
CA ARG A 74 1.85 14.44 -13.40
C ARG A 74 3.29 14.50 -12.87
N GLN A 75 3.45 14.64 -11.55
CA GLN A 75 4.76 14.82 -10.89
C GLN A 75 5.66 13.57 -10.88
N CYS A 76 5.15 12.41 -11.30
CA CYS A 76 5.93 11.18 -11.46
C CYS A 76 5.32 10.29 -12.55
N ARG A 77 6.07 9.27 -12.98
CA ARG A 77 5.67 8.34 -14.05
C ARG A 77 4.33 7.61 -13.79
N LEU A 78 3.91 7.47 -12.54
CA LEU A 78 2.62 6.84 -12.22
C LEU A 78 1.42 7.67 -12.69
N GLY A 79 1.59 8.99 -12.84
CA GLY A 79 0.56 9.86 -13.39
C GLY A 79 0.29 9.64 -14.87
N GLU A 80 1.22 9.02 -15.59
CA GLU A 80 1.12 8.74 -17.02
C GLU A 80 0.31 7.46 -17.31
N THR A 81 0.37 6.48 -16.41
CA THR A 81 -0.21 5.14 -16.63
C THR A 81 -1.53 4.89 -15.89
N ARG A 82 -1.91 5.76 -14.94
CA ARG A 82 -3.16 5.60 -14.16
C ARG A 82 -4.39 5.84 -15.03
N LYS A 83 -5.50 5.17 -14.69
CA LYS A 83 -6.84 5.54 -15.21
C LYS A 83 -7.41 6.70 -14.40
N GLN A 84 -7.36 6.61 -13.07
CA GLN A 84 -7.81 7.67 -12.16
C GLN A 84 -6.83 7.84 -11.00
N ALA A 85 -6.70 9.08 -10.52
CA ALA A 85 -6.03 9.32 -9.25
C ALA A 85 -6.97 8.94 -8.10
N VAL A 86 -6.42 8.30 -7.07
CA VAL A 86 -7.16 7.87 -5.88
C VAL A 86 -6.71 8.72 -4.70
N LEU A 87 -7.46 9.78 -4.42
CA LEU A 87 -7.14 10.73 -3.34
C LEU A 87 -7.21 10.05 -1.96
N GLY A 88 -8.34 9.44 -1.68
CA GLY A 88 -8.74 8.97 -0.35
C GLY A 88 -10.25 9.08 -0.19
N VAL A 89 -10.83 8.34 0.76
CA VAL A 89 -12.27 8.43 1.09
C VAL A 89 -12.47 8.35 2.59
N GLY A 90 -13.51 9.02 3.08
CA GLY A 90 -13.94 8.95 4.46
C GLY A 90 -14.30 10.31 5.04
N ASP A 91 -14.37 10.37 6.36
CA ASP A 91 -14.63 11.60 7.10
C ASP A 91 -13.42 12.54 7.04
N ARG A 92 -13.62 13.76 6.53
CA ARG A 92 -12.57 14.78 6.40
C ARG A 92 -12.10 15.34 7.76
N ASN A 93 -12.82 15.05 8.84
CA ASN A 93 -12.47 15.39 10.22
C ASN A 93 -12.24 14.13 11.09
N ALA A 94 -11.85 13.01 10.46
CA ALA A 94 -11.67 11.73 11.13
C ALA A 94 -10.59 11.76 12.22
N ASP A 95 -10.88 11.20 13.40
CA ASP A 95 -9.85 10.93 14.40
C ASP A 95 -8.89 9.81 13.94
N TRP A 96 -9.34 8.93 13.03
CA TRP A 96 -8.56 7.79 12.53
C TRP A 96 -8.18 7.94 11.06
N LEU A 97 -6.88 7.94 10.78
CA LEU A 97 -6.35 7.91 9.42
C LEU A 97 -5.67 6.58 9.12
N PHE A 98 -6.19 5.82 8.16
CA PHE A 98 -5.56 4.59 7.66
C PHE A 98 -4.82 4.86 6.35
N VAL A 99 -3.55 4.48 6.28
CA VAL A 99 -2.67 4.73 5.11
C VAL A 99 -2.16 3.41 4.56
N GLY A 100 -2.57 3.07 3.35
CA GLY A 100 -2.03 1.96 2.56
C GLY A 100 -0.84 2.36 1.69
N GLU A 101 -0.39 1.43 0.84
CA GLU A 101 0.75 1.62 -0.06
C GLU A 101 0.38 2.43 -1.29
N GLY A 102 -0.59 1.96 -2.06
CA GLY A 102 -0.98 2.51 -3.35
C GLY A 102 -2.26 1.86 -3.88
N PRO A 103 -2.91 2.44 -4.91
CA PRO A 103 -4.08 1.85 -5.55
C PRO A 103 -3.75 0.53 -6.25
N GLY A 104 -4.67 -0.43 -6.20
CA GLY A 104 -4.68 -1.60 -7.06
C GLY A 104 -5.48 -1.36 -8.34
N ALA A 105 -5.77 -2.43 -9.08
CA ALA A 105 -6.47 -2.36 -10.37
C ALA A 105 -7.92 -1.84 -10.24
N GLU A 106 -8.67 -2.37 -9.27
CA GLU A 106 -10.06 -1.97 -9.03
C GLU A 106 -10.13 -0.53 -8.49
N GLU A 107 -9.18 -0.14 -7.65
CA GLU A 107 -9.08 1.23 -7.12
C GLU A 107 -8.78 2.25 -8.24
N ASP A 108 -7.88 1.92 -9.16
CA ASP A 108 -7.54 2.77 -10.33
C ASP A 108 -8.72 2.96 -11.29
N GLU A 109 -9.59 1.95 -11.41
CA GLU A 109 -10.81 2.03 -12.22
C GLU A 109 -11.91 2.85 -11.56
N ARG A 110 -12.03 2.76 -10.24
CA ARG A 110 -13.12 3.40 -9.48
C ARG A 110 -12.78 4.78 -8.91
N GLY A 111 -11.50 5.11 -8.76
CA GLY A 111 -11.06 6.33 -8.09
C GLY A 111 -11.14 6.29 -6.55
N GLU A 112 -11.45 5.12 -5.97
CA GLU A 112 -11.64 4.92 -4.53
C GLU A 112 -10.63 3.92 -3.96
N PRO A 113 -10.05 4.15 -2.76
CA PRO A 113 -9.06 3.26 -2.19
C PRO A 113 -9.72 2.06 -1.49
N PHE A 114 -9.02 0.92 -1.49
CA PHE A 114 -9.43 -0.29 -0.77
C PHE A 114 -10.86 -0.72 -1.13
N VAL A 115 -11.10 -0.98 -2.41
CA VAL A 115 -12.41 -1.44 -2.93
C VAL A 115 -12.44 -2.93 -3.26
N GLY A 116 -11.28 -3.54 -3.49
CA GLY A 116 -11.17 -4.97 -3.77
C GLY A 116 -11.23 -5.86 -2.52
N GLN A 117 -10.73 -7.10 -2.64
CA GLN A 117 -10.73 -8.08 -1.54
C GLN A 117 -9.96 -7.60 -0.30
N ALA A 118 -8.84 -6.90 -0.52
CA ALA A 118 -8.08 -6.28 0.56
C ALA A 118 -8.92 -5.20 1.28
N GLY A 119 -9.76 -4.47 0.54
CA GLY A 119 -10.69 -3.50 1.08
C GLY A 119 -11.78 -4.10 1.94
N LYS A 120 -12.40 -5.19 1.47
CA LYS A 120 -13.39 -5.95 2.27
C LYS A 120 -12.80 -6.45 3.58
N LEU A 121 -11.55 -6.92 3.57
CA LEU A 121 -10.87 -7.31 4.80
C LEU A 121 -10.61 -6.11 5.71
N LEU A 122 -10.19 -4.96 5.15
CA LEU A 122 -10.03 -3.72 5.94
C LEU A 122 -11.35 -3.31 6.59
N ASP A 123 -12.47 -3.36 5.87
CA ASP A 123 -13.79 -3.03 6.43
C ASP A 123 -14.15 -3.97 7.60
N ASN A 124 -13.85 -5.26 7.49
CA ASN A 124 -14.03 -6.21 8.60
C ASN A 124 -13.09 -5.92 9.79
N MET A 125 -11.86 -5.49 9.53
CA MET A 125 -10.91 -5.09 10.57
C MET A 125 -11.39 -3.85 11.33
N LEU A 126 -11.90 -2.85 10.61
CA LEU A 126 -12.52 -1.65 11.19
C LEU A 126 -13.73 -2.03 12.06
N ALA A 127 -14.65 -2.84 11.52
CA ALA A 127 -15.83 -3.29 12.24
C ALA A 127 -15.48 -4.03 13.54
N ALA A 128 -14.42 -4.85 13.53
CA ALA A 128 -13.97 -5.60 14.70
C ALA A 128 -13.48 -4.71 15.87
N ILE A 129 -13.10 -3.46 15.59
CA ILE A 129 -12.76 -2.46 16.61
C ILE A 129 -13.84 -1.39 16.81
N GLY A 130 -15.03 -1.60 16.24
CA GLY A 130 -16.17 -0.69 16.38
C GLY A 130 -16.10 0.56 15.50
N LEU A 131 -15.30 0.51 14.43
CA LEU A 131 -15.21 1.58 13.44
C LEU A 131 -15.93 1.20 12.15
N LYS A 132 -16.30 2.21 11.37
CA LYS A 132 -16.93 2.02 10.07
C LYS A 132 -16.36 3.03 9.07
N ARG A 133 -16.12 2.58 7.83
CA ARG A 133 -15.64 3.46 6.76
C ARG A 133 -16.61 4.63 6.58
N GLY A 134 -16.08 5.85 6.55
CA GLY A 134 -16.86 7.08 6.39
C GLY A 134 -17.41 7.66 7.70
N GLU A 135 -17.25 6.97 8.83
CA GLU A 135 -17.67 7.43 10.15
C GLU A 135 -16.43 7.49 11.06
N ASP A 136 -15.92 8.70 11.36
CA ASP A 136 -14.69 8.92 12.16
C ASP A 136 -13.42 8.26 11.57
N VAL A 137 -13.46 7.89 10.28
CA VAL A 137 -12.39 7.17 9.59
C VAL A 137 -12.14 7.79 8.21
N TYR A 138 -10.87 8.07 7.93
CA TYR A 138 -10.37 8.40 6.59
C TYR A 138 -9.37 7.35 6.13
N ILE A 139 -9.47 6.94 4.86
CA ILE A 139 -8.61 5.94 4.24
C ILE A 139 -7.90 6.55 3.04
N ALA A 140 -6.58 6.47 3.03
CA ALA A 140 -5.72 6.97 1.97
C ALA A 140 -4.60 5.97 1.65
N ASN A 141 -3.78 6.29 0.65
CA ASN A 141 -2.56 5.57 0.32
C ASN A 141 -1.35 6.51 0.28
N ALA A 142 -0.14 5.97 0.44
CA ALA A 142 1.11 6.72 0.32
C ALA A 142 1.27 7.33 -1.08
N VAL A 143 1.00 6.56 -2.14
CA VAL A 143 0.87 7.09 -3.51
C VAL A 143 -0.60 7.15 -3.95
N LYS A 144 -0.95 8.12 -4.79
CA LYS A 144 -2.33 8.32 -5.30
C LYS A 144 -2.59 7.67 -6.66
N CYS A 145 -1.60 6.98 -7.22
CA CYS A 145 -1.65 6.44 -8.57
C CYS A 145 -1.22 4.97 -8.53
N ARG A 146 -1.89 4.11 -9.30
CA ARG A 146 -1.56 2.69 -9.37
C ARG A 146 -0.18 2.47 -10.01
N PRO A 147 0.74 1.79 -9.32
CA PRO A 147 1.96 1.29 -9.97
C PRO A 147 1.65 0.20 -11.00
N PRO A 148 2.37 0.15 -12.14
CA PRO A 148 2.24 -0.93 -13.12
C PRO A 148 2.33 -2.31 -12.45
N GLU A 149 1.41 -3.20 -12.82
CA GLU A 149 1.33 -4.57 -12.27
C GLU A 149 1.19 -4.65 -10.73
N ASN A 150 0.76 -3.56 -10.07
CA ASN A 150 0.68 -3.44 -8.62
C ASN A 150 2.03 -3.72 -7.92
N ARG A 151 3.16 -3.39 -8.57
CA ARG A 151 4.47 -3.40 -7.92
C ARG A 151 4.50 -2.40 -6.76
N THR A 152 5.48 -2.54 -5.87
CA THR A 152 5.72 -1.51 -4.86
C THR A 152 6.15 -0.19 -5.52
N PRO A 153 5.61 0.97 -5.07
CA PRO A 153 6.07 2.27 -5.54
C PRO A 153 7.56 2.43 -5.30
N ALA A 154 8.25 3.01 -6.27
CA ALA A 154 9.65 3.34 -6.13
C ALA A 154 9.83 4.53 -5.16
N PRO A 155 10.97 4.65 -4.47
CA PRO A 155 11.20 5.72 -3.50
C PRO A 155 10.95 7.12 -4.06
N GLU A 156 11.32 7.37 -5.32
CA GLU A 156 11.08 8.64 -6.02
C GLU A 156 9.59 8.90 -6.28
N GLU A 157 8.80 7.86 -6.54
CA GLU A 157 7.34 7.98 -6.72
C GLU A 157 6.64 8.30 -5.39
N ALA A 158 7.07 7.62 -4.32
CA ALA A 158 6.59 7.88 -2.97
C ALA A 158 6.97 9.30 -2.52
N ALA A 159 8.21 9.72 -2.76
CA ALA A 159 8.69 11.07 -2.45
C ALA A 159 7.92 12.15 -3.21
N ALA A 160 7.68 11.97 -4.51
CA ALA A 160 6.89 12.90 -5.32
C ALA A 160 5.42 13.00 -4.87
N CYS A 161 4.86 11.91 -4.33
CA CYS A 161 3.47 11.87 -3.89
C CYS A 161 3.27 12.27 -2.42
N LYS A 162 4.34 12.25 -1.62
CA LYS A 162 4.33 12.55 -0.18
C LYS A 162 3.68 13.89 0.17
N PRO A 163 3.92 15.00 -0.53
CA PRO A 163 3.30 16.29 -0.20
C PRO A 163 1.77 16.25 -0.18
N TYR A 164 1.14 15.40 -1.02
CA TYR A 164 -0.31 15.25 -1.03
C TYR A 164 -0.83 14.52 0.22
N LEU A 165 -0.12 13.48 0.67
CA LEU A 165 -0.46 12.79 1.91
C LEU A 165 -0.24 13.69 3.13
N GLU A 166 0.88 14.44 3.15
CA GLU A 166 1.14 15.42 4.20
C GLU A 166 0.02 16.46 4.27
N ARG A 167 -0.42 16.97 3.11
CA ARG A 167 -1.55 17.91 3.08
C ARG A 167 -2.86 17.30 3.57
N GLN A 168 -3.14 16.03 3.26
CA GLN A 168 -4.29 15.34 3.84
C GLN A 168 -4.19 15.24 5.36
N ILE A 169 -3.02 14.90 5.90
CA ILE A 169 -2.82 14.79 7.35
C ILE A 169 -3.03 16.16 8.02
N GLU A 170 -2.53 17.24 7.42
CA GLU A 170 -2.72 18.60 7.91
C GLU A 170 -4.19 19.03 7.91
N LEU A 171 -4.95 18.68 6.86
CA LEU A 171 -6.37 19.00 6.75
C LEU A 171 -7.26 18.17 7.67
N ILE A 172 -6.92 16.89 7.88
CA ILE A 172 -7.70 15.97 8.72
C ILE A 172 -7.39 16.17 10.21
N GLN A 173 -6.13 16.46 10.55
CA GLN A 173 -5.62 16.50 11.93
C GLN A 173 -6.01 15.25 12.76
N PRO A 174 -5.69 14.03 12.30
CA PRO A 174 -6.13 12.81 12.96
C PRO A 174 -5.48 12.64 14.34
N LYS A 175 -6.17 11.96 15.25
CA LYS A 175 -5.63 11.58 16.57
C LYS A 175 -4.76 10.33 16.53
N LEU A 176 -4.93 9.49 15.50
CA LEU A 176 -4.12 8.29 15.26
C LEU A 176 -3.95 8.02 13.77
N ILE A 177 -2.71 7.75 13.36
CA ILE A 177 -2.36 7.27 12.01
C ILE A 177 -2.06 5.78 12.08
N VAL A 178 -2.67 5.00 11.18
CA VAL A 178 -2.43 3.56 11.04
C VAL A 178 -1.77 3.28 9.69
N ALA A 179 -0.53 2.81 9.74
CA ALA A 179 0.22 2.42 8.54
C ALA A 179 -0.02 0.94 8.21
N LEU A 180 -0.63 0.67 7.05
CA LEU A 180 -0.97 -0.67 6.58
C LEU A 180 0.18 -1.22 5.71
N GLY A 181 1.05 -2.03 6.32
CA GLY A 181 2.16 -2.69 5.63
C GLY A 181 3.44 -1.87 5.54
N ARG A 182 4.50 -2.52 5.01
CA ARG A 182 5.87 -1.98 5.02
C ARG A 182 6.01 -0.67 4.23
N PRO A 183 5.50 -0.56 2.98
CA PRO A 183 5.76 0.65 2.20
C PRO A 183 5.05 1.89 2.75
N ALA A 184 3.84 1.73 3.29
CA ALA A 184 3.15 2.80 4.01
C ALA A 184 3.94 3.24 5.26
N ALA A 185 4.42 2.27 6.05
CA ALA A 185 5.22 2.56 7.23
C ALA A 185 6.56 3.24 6.90
N GLN A 186 7.27 2.79 5.87
CA GLN A 186 8.51 3.43 5.39
C GLN A 186 8.26 4.87 4.95
N THR A 187 7.16 5.14 4.25
CA THR A 187 6.82 6.49 3.79
C THR A 187 6.55 7.44 4.95
N LEU A 188 5.78 6.98 5.95
CA LEU A 188 5.41 7.81 7.10
C LEU A 188 6.57 7.98 8.09
N LEU A 189 7.29 6.91 8.42
CA LEU A 189 8.41 6.92 9.36
C LEU A 189 9.72 7.44 8.74
N GLN A 190 9.80 7.54 7.40
CA GLN A 190 10.99 7.98 6.66
C GLN A 190 12.25 7.19 7.04
N ALA A 191 12.07 5.90 7.31
CA ALA A 191 13.12 5.00 7.75
C ALA A 191 12.91 3.60 7.17
N GLU A 192 13.95 2.78 7.19
CA GLU A 192 13.83 1.37 6.86
C GLU A 192 13.02 0.63 7.92
N VAL A 193 11.95 -0.06 7.50
CA VAL A 193 11.00 -0.70 8.40
C VAL A 193 10.97 -2.21 8.20
N LYS A 194 11.24 -2.94 9.28
CA LYS A 194 10.91 -4.37 9.39
C LYS A 194 9.56 -4.50 10.11
N ILE A 195 8.54 -5.00 9.41
CA ILE A 195 7.17 -5.06 9.96
C ILE A 195 7.10 -5.76 11.31
N ALA A 196 7.77 -6.90 11.45
CA ALA A 196 7.79 -7.65 12.71
C ALA A 196 8.32 -6.84 13.90
N ALA A 197 9.24 -5.90 13.67
CA ALA A 197 9.82 -5.06 14.72
C ALA A 197 9.05 -3.75 14.94
N ALA A 198 8.29 -3.29 13.95
CA ALA A 198 7.56 -2.03 13.98
C ALA A 198 6.12 -2.15 14.49
N ARG A 199 5.48 -3.31 14.30
CA ARG A 199 4.12 -3.56 14.80
C ARG A 199 4.06 -3.65 16.33
N GLY A 200 2.87 -3.46 16.90
CA GLY A 200 2.64 -3.52 18.35
C GLY A 200 3.37 -2.44 19.16
N LYS A 201 3.78 -1.34 18.51
CA LYS A 201 4.48 -0.20 19.13
C LYS A 201 3.83 1.11 18.72
N LEU A 202 3.95 2.09 19.61
CA LEU A 202 3.60 3.47 19.32
C LEU A 202 4.81 4.17 18.70
N HIS A 203 4.62 4.75 17.52
CA HIS A 203 5.58 5.63 16.86
C HIS A 203 5.02 7.05 16.85
N ASP A 204 5.86 8.00 16.46
CA ASP A 204 5.48 9.40 16.30
C ASP A 204 5.54 9.81 14.83
N TYR A 205 4.51 10.53 14.40
CA TYR A 205 4.48 11.26 13.15
C TYR A 205 4.16 12.73 13.45
N ARG A 206 5.19 13.55 13.66
CA ARG A 206 5.05 15.00 13.89
C ARG A 206 4.10 15.31 15.07
N GLY A 207 4.20 14.55 16.17
CA GLY A 207 3.32 14.67 17.33
C GLY A 207 2.01 13.88 17.24
N ILE A 208 1.69 13.30 16.08
CA ILE A 208 0.54 12.41 15.91
C ILE A 208 1.01 10.96 16.12
N PRO A 209 0.35 10.17 16.98
CA PRO A 209 0.68 8.77 17.14
C PRO A 209 0.52 8.00 15.84
N LEU A 210 1.47 7.08 15.62
CA LEU A 210 1.46 6.19 14.47
C LEU A 210 1.60 4.75 14.94
N ILE A 211 0.72 3.87 14.45
CA ILE A 211 0.80 2.43 14.69
C ILE A 211 0.92 1.71 13.35
N VAL A 212 1.85 0.76 13.27
CA VAL A 212 2.08 -0.06 12.09
C VAL A 212 1.39 -1.42 12.26
N THR A 213 0.73 -1.90 11.21
CA THR A 213 0.22 -3.28 11.13
C THR A 213 0.43 -3.87 9.73
N TYR A 214 -0.04 -5.10 9.52
CA TYR A 214 0.02 -5.78 8.24
C TYR A 214 -0.95 -5.17 7.23
N HIS A 215 -0.54 -5.17 5.95
CA HIS A 215 -1.45 -4.79 4.88
C HIS A 215 -2.54 -5.88 4.68
N PRO A 216 -3.81 -5.53 4.46
CA PRO A 216 -4.89 -6.53 4.28
C PRO A 216 -4.60 -7.53 3.15
N ALA A 217 -4.04 -7.08 2.02
CA ALA A 217 -3.64 -7.98 0.93
C ALA A 217 -2.59 -9.03 1.34
N TYR A 218 -1.70 -8.70 2.29
CA TYR A 218 -0.76 -9.67 2.86
C TYR A 218 -1.49 -10.71 3.71
N LEU A 219 -2.41 -10.28 4.58
CA LEU A 219 -3.20 -11.16 5.45
C LEU A 219 -4.10 -12.13 4.68
N LEU A 220 -4.51 -11.78 3.45
CA LEU A 220 -5.25 -12.70 2.58
C LEU A 220 -4.37 -13.84 2.04
N ARG A 221 -3.05 -13.63 1.92
CA ARG A 221 -2.08 -14.64 1.47
C ARG A 221 -1.46 -15.41 2.64
N THR A 222 -1.38 -14.78 3.81
CA THR A 222 -0.75 -15.33 5.03
C THR A 222 -1.77 -15.31 6.17
N LEU A 223 -2.70 -16.25 6.13
CA LEU A 223 -3.84 -16.32 7.06
C LEU A 223 -3.45 -16.40 8.55
N PRO A 224 -2.39 -17.12 8.98
CA PRO A 224 -2.02 -17.17 10.40
C PRO A 224 -1.71 -15.80 11.01
N ASP A 225 -1.32 -14.82 10.18
CA ASP A 225 -0.93 -13.49 10.66
C ASP A 225 -2.14 -12.59 10.95
N LYS A 226 -3.35 -13.05 10.67
CA LYS A 226 -4.57 -12.37 11.09
C LYS A 226 -4.69 -12.26 12.61
N ALA A 227 -4.19 -13.27 13.35
CA ALA A 227 -4.15 -13.20 14.81
C ALA A 227 -3.24 -12.07 15.29
N ARG A 228 -2.10 -11.88 14.64
CA ARG A 228 -1.18 -10.78 14.91
C ARG A 228 -1.83 -9.42 14.56
N ALA A 229 -2.43 -9.30 13.38
CA ALA A 229 -3.16 -8.09 13.02
C ALA A 229 -4.27 -7.75 14.02
N TRP A 230 -4.96 -8.75 14.58
CA TRP A 230 -5.96 -8.56 15.63
C TRP A 230 -5.38 -7.97 16.93
N GLU A 231 -4.19 -8.42 17.36
CA GLU A 231 -3.49 -7.81 18.49
C GLU A 231 -3.19 -6.32 18.23
N ASP A 232 -2.74 -5.99 17.02
CA ASP A 232 -2.44 -4.61 16.62
C ASP A 232 -3.71 -3.74 16.67
N LEU A 233 -4.84 -4.26 16.16
CA LEU A 233 -6.13 -3.58 16.22
C LEU A 233 -6.60 -3.33 17.66
N CYS A 234 -6.43 -4.32 18.55
CA CYS A 234 -6.73 -4.16 19.98
C CYS A 234 -5.84 -3.09 20.63
N PHE A 235 -4.56 -3.06 20.27
CA PHE A 235 -3.62 -2.04 20.74
C PHE A 235 -4.04 -0.64 20.27
N MET A 236 -4.37 -0.47 18.98
CA MET A 236 -4.87 0.80 18.43
C MET A 236 -6.11 1.29 19.17
N ARG A 237 -7.09 0.40 19.40
CA ARG A 237 -8.32 0.74 20.13
C ARG A 237 -8.03 1.22 21.55
N ARG A 238 -7.11 0.56 22.25
CA ARG A 238 -6.69 0.97 23.61
C ARG A 238 -6.04 2.34 23.60
N THR A 239 -5.08 2.58 22.70
CA THR A 239 -4.42 3.87 22.54
C THR A 239 -5.42 5.00 22.29
N MET A 240 -6.45 4.76 21.48
CA MET A 240 -7.49 5.75 21.22
C MET A 240 -8.44 5.97 22.41
N GLN A 241 -8.71 4.93 23.20
CA GLN A 241 -9.51 5.06 24.43
C GLN A 241 -8.79 5.89 25.49
N GLU A 242 -7.49 5.64 25.70
CA GLU A 242 -6.65 6.41 26.63
C GLU A 242 -6.67 7.91 26.26
N ARG A 243 -6.65 8.23 24.96
CA ARG A 243 -6.65 9.60 24.45
C ARG A 243 -8.00 10.32 24.45
N LYS A 244 -9.12 9.59 24.53
CA LYS A 244 -10.46 10.21 24.68
C LYS A 244 -10.77 10.54 26.14
N GLY A 245 -9.95 10.05 27.09
CA GLY A 245 -10.09 10.32 28.52
C GLY A 245 -9.29 11.52 29.03
N ASP A 246 -8.37 12.05 28.22
CA ASP A 246 -7.60 13.28 28.46
C ASP A 246 -8.29 14.50 27.81
#